data_AF-A0A936MMI1-F1
#
_entry.id   AF-A0A936MMI1-F1
#
_cell.length_a   1.000
_cell.length_b   1.000
_cell.length_c   1.000
_cell.angle_alpha   90.00
_cell.angle_beta   90.00
_cell.angle_gamma   90.00
#
_symmetry.space_group_name_H-M   'P 1'
#
loop_
_entity.id
_entity.type
_entity.pdbx_description
1 polymer ?
#
loop_
_entity_poly.entity_id
_entity_poly.type
_entity_poly.pdbx_seq_one_letter_code
_entity_poly.pdbx_strand_id
1 'polypeptide(L)'
;MFTGVSLVARAFELRIRLARRIPAEALPRILEDLTPAHMPSEKTPLSEVWRVLRLVEALCRRMRVVPDTCLYRALTRYALLRRSGHAATFVMGMDPRAREGLTAHAWVELDGAPYQEALDARMVVTYVYPGERATR
;
A
#
# COMPACT_ATOMS: atom_id res chain seq x y z
N MET A 1 -0.27 -22.22 -7.32
CA MET A 1 0.77 -21.45 -8.05
C MET A 1 0.14 -20.34 -8.86
N PHE A 2 0.22 -19.09 -8.40
CA PHE A 2 -0.17 -17.93 -9.21
C PHE A 2 0.97 -17.66 -10.20
N THR A 3 0.72 -17.77 -11.50
CA THR A 3 1.69 -17.34 -12.51
C THR A 3 1.87 -15.83 -12.43
N GLY A 4 3.11 -15.32 -12.53
CA GLY A 4 3.43 -13.90 -12.32
C GLY A 4 2.60 -12.91 -13.17
N VAL A 5 2.09 -13.35 -14.32
CA VAL A 5 1.17 -12.57 -15.18
C VAL A 5 -0.18 -12.32 -14.50
N SER A 6 -0.70 -13.30 -13.75
CA SER A 6 -1.96 -13.14 -13.00
C SER A 6 -1.83 -12.11 -11.87
N LEU A 7 -0.65 -12.00 -11.24
CA LEU A 7 -0.43 -11.06 -10.14
C LEU A 7 -0.40 -9.61 -10.66
N VAL A 8 0.22 -9.39 -11.83
CA VAL A 8 0.29 -8.07 -12.48
C VAL A 8 -1.11 -7.61 -12.90
N ALA A 9 -1.89 -8.46 -13.56
CA ALA A 9 -3.25 -8.13 -13.98
C ALA A 9 -4.14 -7.78 -12.78
N ARG A 10 -4.06 -8.54 -11.69
CA ARG A 10 -4.82 -8.27 -10.45
C ARG A 10 -4.39 -6.98 -9.76
N ALA A 11 -3.10 -6.68 -9.75
CA ALA A 11 -2.58 -5.44 -9.18
C ALA A 11 -3.01 -4.21 -9.99
N PHE A 12 -3.06 -4.35 -11.31
CA PHE A 12 -3.55 -3.32 -12.21
C PHE A 12 -5.06 -3.10 -12.07
N GLU A 13 -5.85 -4.17 -12.04
CA GLU A 13 -7.28 -4.13 -11.75
C GLU A 13 -7.56 -3.44 -10.41
N LEU A 14 -6.75 -3.77 -9.39
CA LEU A 14 -6.84 -3.13 -8.09
C LEU A 14 -6.66 -1.62 -8.17
N ARG A 15 -5.67 -1.14 -8.93
CA ARG A 15 -5.44 0.29 -9.15
C ARG A 15 -6.63 1.00 -9.79
N ILE A 16 -7.26 0.38 -10.79
CA ILE A 16 -8.47 0.92 -11.43
C ILE A 16 -9.63 0.99 -10.43
N ARG A 17 -9.82 -0.06 -9.62
CA ARG A 17 -10.87 -0.09 -8.60
C ARG A 17 -10.64 0.99 -7.54
N LEU A 18 -9.41 1.15 -7.05
CA LEU A 18 -9.05 2.18 -6.07
C LEU A 18 -9.31 3.60 -6.60
N ALA A 19 -9.07 3.86 -7.89
CA ALA A 19 -9.38 5.16 -8.52
C ALA A 19 -10.86 5.56 -8.43
N ARG A 20 -11.77 4.58 -8.44
CA ARG A 20 -13.21 4.82 -8.30
C ARG A 20 -13.66 4.88 -6.85
N ARG A 21 -13.04 4.09 -5.96
CA ARG A 21 -13.47 3.93 -4.56
C ARG A 21 -12.98 5.05 -3.65
N ILE A 22 -11.73 5.50 -3.80
CA ILE A 22 -11.12 6.49 -2.89
C ILE A 22 -11.94 7.80 -2.79
N PRO A 23 -12.52 8.35 -3.86
CA PRO A 23 -13.37 9.54 -3.76
C PRO A 23 -14.73 9.31 -3.08
N ALA A 24 -15.20 8.05 -3.02
CA ALA A 24 -16.56 7.69 -2.64
C ALA A 24 -16.66 6.93 -1.31
N GLU A 25 -15.55 6.43 -0.78
CA GLU A 25 -15.53 5.51 0.36
C GLU A 25 -14.51 5.92 1.42
N ALA A 26 -14.83 5.62 2.67
CA ALA A 26 -13.91 5.81 3.79
C ALA A 26 -12.72 4.85 3.69
N LEU A 27 -11.52 5.36 3.98
CA LEU A 27 -10.28 4.59 3.93
C LEU A 27 -10.30 3.28 4.75
N PRO A 28 -10.85 3.23 5.98
CA PRO A 28 -10.94 1.98 6.73
C PRO A 28 -11.71 0.90 5.99
N ARG A 29 -12.79 1.25 5.28
CA ARG A 29 -13.60 0.30 4.52
C ARG A 29 -12.83 -0.28 3.33
N ILE A 30 -12.05 0.57 2.65
CA ILE A 30 -11.16 0.13 1.58
C ILE A 30 -10.14 -0.85 2.15
N LEU A 31 -9.48 -0.51 3.27
CA LEU A 31 -8.47 -1.36 3.89
C LEU A 31 -9.01 -2.72 4.37
N GLU A 32 -10.21 -2.75 4.94
CA GLU A 32 -10.94 -3.98 5.26
C GLU A 32 -11.09 -4.88 4.04
N ASP A 33 -11.61 -4.35 2.94
CA ASP A 33 -11.82 -5.13 1.70
C ASP A 33 -10.51 -5.56 1.03
N LEU A 34 -9.42 -4.79 1.22
CA LEU A 34 -8.09 -5.17 0.75
C LEU A 34 -7.47 -6.29 1.60
N THR A 35 -7.94 -6.45 2.83
CA THR A 35 -7.40 -7.41 3.79
C THR A 35 -8.04 -8.78 3.56
N PRO A 36 -7.26 -9.80 3.21
CA PRO A 36 -7.80 -11.13 3.04
C PRO A 36 -8.31 -11.65 4.39
N ALA A 37 -9.51 -12.23 4.42
CA ALA A 37 -10.09 -12.82 5.62
C ALA A 37 -9.23 -13.95 6.19
N HIS A 38 -8.46 -14.63 5.34
CA HIS A 38 -7.48 -15.62 5.74
C HIS A 38 -6.16 -15.38 5.00
N MET A 39 -5.06 -15.35 5.75
CA MET A 39 -3.73 -15.18 5.16
C MET A 39 -3.32 -16.48 4.43
N PRO A 40 -2.74 -16.38 3.23
CA PRO A 40 -2.16 -17.55 2.57
C PRO A 40 -1.13 -18.24 3.46
N SER A 41 -1.19 -19.58 3.52
CA SER A 41 -0.20 -20.40 4.25
C SER A 41 1.17 -20.38 3.56
N GLU A 42 1.18 -20.39 2.22
CA GLU A 42 2.39 -20.28 1.42
C GLU A 42 2.70 -18.81 1.09
N LYS A 43 3.92 -18.38 1.41
CA LYS A 43 4.37 -17.01 1.13
C LYS A 43 5.02 -16.92 -0.24
N THR A 44 4.59 -15.94 -1.04
CA THR A 44 5.33 -15.57 -2.25
C THR A 44 6.63 -14.86 -1.86
N PRO A 45 7.79 -15.16 -2.48
CA PRO A 45 9.04 -14.45 -2.19
C PRO A 45 8.88 -12.93 -2.37
N LEU A 46 9.41 -12.13 -1.43
CA LEU A 46 9.31 -10.66 -1.47
C LEU A 46 9.92 -10.05 -2.74
N SER A 47 10.96 -10.66 -3.30
CA SER A 47 11.58 -10.25 -4.56
C SER A 47 10.62 -10.34 -5.75
N GLU A 48 9.77 -11.37 -5.78
CA GLU A 48 8.76 -11.54 -6.82
C GLU A 48 7.63 -10.52 -6.64
N VAL A 49 7.14 -10.33 -5.41
CA VAL A 49 6.14 -9.30 -5.09
C VAL A 49 6.65 -7.91 -5.50
N TRP A 50 7.91 -7.61 -5.19
CA TRP A 50 8.55 -6.35 -5.56
C TRP A 50 8.67 -6.17 -7.07
N ARG A 51 9.05 -7.23 -7.80
CA ARG A 51 9.09 -7.19 -9.28
C ARG A 51 7.74 -6.83 -9.87
N VAL A 52 6.65 -7.41 -9.35
CA VAL A 52 5.28 -7.12 -9.78
C VAL A 52 4.88 -5.69 -9.42
N LEU A 53 5.18 -5.24 -8.20
CA LEU A 53 4.92 -3.85 -7.78
C LEU A 53 5.60 -2.84 -8.71
N ARG A 54 6.88 -3.02 -9.04
CA ARG A 54 7.59 -2.12 -9.94
C ARG A 54 6.98 -2.07 -11.33
N LEU A 55 6.55 -3.22 -11.86
CA LEU A 55 5.91 -3.28 -13.17
C LEU A 55 4.57 -2.54 -13.15
N VAL A 56 3.75 -2.74 -12.12
CA VAL A 56 2.45 -2.08 -11.97
C VAL A 56 2.62 -0.57 -11.78
N GLU A 57 3.55 -0.13 -10.96
CA GLU A 57 3.87 1.29 -10.80
C GLU A 57 4.33 1.91 -12.13
N ALA A 58 5.19 1.23 -12.89
CA ALA A 58 5.63 1.71 -14.21
C ALA A 58 4.48 1.79 -15.23
N LEU A 59 3.54 0.85 -15.21
CA LEU A 59 2.34 0.89 -16.05
C LEU A 59 1.41 2.04 -15.64
N CYS A 60 1.14 2.21 -14.34
CA CYS A 60 0.30 3.30 -13.84
C CYS A 60 0.87 4.68 -14.16
N ARG A 61 2.18 4.87 -14.04
CA ARG A 61 2.84 6.15 -14.42
C ARG A 61 2.61 6.57 -15.87
N ARG A 62 2.42 5.61 -16.77
CA ARG A 62 2.16 5.89 -18.19
C ARG A 62 0.70 6.23 -18.46
N MET A 63 -0.21 5.96 -17.53
CA MET A 63 -1.64 6.17 -17.70
C MET A 63 -2.10 7.40 -16.93
N ARG A 64 -2.46 8.46 -17.64
CA ARG A 64 -2.98 9.70 -17.04
C ARG A 64 -4.32 9.56 -16.31
N VAL A 65 -5.01 8.44 -16.51
CA VAL A 65 -6.35 8.17 -15.93
C VAL A 65 -6.30 7.53 -14.54
N VAL A 66 -5.14 7.01 -14.09
CA VAL A 66 -5.01 6.38 -12.78
C VAL A 66 -4.14 7.26 -11.88
N PRO A 67 -4.67 7.76 -10.75
CA PRO A 67 -3.85 8.51 -9.80
C PRO A 67 -2.66 7.68 -9.29
N ASP A 68 -1.47 8.29 -9.26
CA ASP A 68 -0.22 7.67 -8.79
C ASP A 68 0.36 8.39 -7.56
N THR A 69 -0.50 8.76 -6.63
CA THR A 69 -0.08 9.38 -5.36
C THR A 69 0.45 8.33 -4.38
N CYS A 70 1.12 8.78 -3.31
CA CYS A 70 1.63 7.92 -2.24
C CYS A 70 0.54 6.96 -1.69
N LEU A 71 -0.69 7.46 -1.52
CA LEU A 71 -1.83 6.67 -1.05
C LEU A 71 -2.12 5.46 -1.95
N TYR A 72 -2.23 5.66 -3.26
CA TYR A 72 -2.57 4.60 -4.21
C TYR A 72 -1.47 3.55 -4.29
N ARG A 73 -0.21 3.99 -4.24
CA ARG A 73 0.96 3.11 -4.22
C ARG A 73 0.99 2.28 -2.93
N ALA A 74 0.78 2.90 -1.78
CA ALA A 74 0.75 2.23 -0.48
C ALA A 74 -0.41 1.22 -0.38
N LEU A 75 -1.62 1.57 -0.82
CA LEU A 75 -2.77 0.64 -0.83
C LEU A 75 -2.52 -0.57 -1.75
N THR A 76 -1.94 -0.34 -2.92
CA THR A 76 -1.60 -1.44 -3.85
C THR A 76 -0.54 -2.35 -3.25
N ARG A 77 0.49 -1.77 -2.62
CA ARG A 77 1.55 -2.49 -1.92
C ARG A 77 1.01 -3.30 -0.74
N TYR A 78 0.15 -2.70 0.08
CA TYR A 78 -0.51 -3.35 1.20
C TYR A 78 -1.29 -4.58 0.76
N ALA A 79 -2.18 -4.41 -0.23
CA ALA A 79 -3.01 -5.49 -0.73
C ALA A 79 -2.20 -6.63 -1.33
N LEU A 80 -1.15 -6.33 -2.12
CA LEU A 80 -0.29 -7.35 -2.71
C LEU A 80 0.50 -8.12 -1.65
N LEU A 81 1.11 -7.43 -0.68
CA LEU A 81 1.86 -8.10 0.39
C LEU A 81 0.96 -9.01 1.23
N ARG A 82 -0.22 -8.53 1.63
CA ARG A 82 -1.20 -9.34 2.38
C ARG A 82 -1.66 -10.57 1.59
N ARG A 83 -2.02 -10.39 0.32
CA ARG A 83 -2.43 -11.49 -0.58
C ARG A 83 -1.28 -12.45 -0.93
N SER A 84 -0.04 -12.06 -0.68
CA SER A 84 1.16 -12.89 -0.83
C SER A 84 1.62 -13.55 0.48
N GLY A 85 0.82 -13.46 1.56
CA GLY A 85 1.12 -14.13 2.83
C GLY A 85 1.96 -13.31 3.81
N HIS A 86 2.19 -12.01 3.54
CA HIS A 86 2.99 -11.14 4.41
C HIS A 86 2.11 -10.27 5.30
N ALA A 87 2.45 -10.18 6.58
CA ALA A 87 1.72 -9.41 7.60
C ALA A 87 2.00 -7.89 7.47
N ALA A 88 1.75 -7.33 6.29
CA ALA A 88 2.01 -5.93 5.99
C ALA A 88 1.07 -4.99 6.76
N THR A 89 1.61 -3.87 7.22
CA THR A 89 0.83 -2.82 7.90
C THR A 89 0.81 -1.58 7.02
N PHE A 90 -0.38 -1.08 6.72
CA PHE A 90 -0.56 0.22 6.08
C PHE A 90 -0.40 1.32 7.11
N VAL A 91 0.39 2.34 6.78
CA VAL A 91 0.69 3.43 7.70
C VAL A 91 0.55 4.76 6.97
N MET A 92 -0.02 5.75 7.66
CA MET A 92 0.04 7.15 7.24
C MET A 92 0.71 7.99 8.32
N GLY A 93 1.40 9.01 7.87
CA GLY A 93 2.01 10.00 8.73
C GLY A 93 2.01 11.37 8.08
N MET A 94 2.31 12.36 8.89
CA MET A 94 2.42 13.75 8.44
C MET A 94 3.66 14.41 9.05
N ASP A 95 4.21 15.39 8.35
CA ASP A 95 5.20 16.30 8.94
C ASP A 95 4.44 17.43 9.67
N PRO A 96 4.42 17.46 11.01
CA PRO A 96 3.73 18.50 11.78
C PRO A 96 4.43 19.87 11.69
N ARG A 97 5.66 19.93 11.15
CA ARG A 97 6.46 21.16 11.01
C ARG A 97 6.51 21.67 9.57
N ALA A 98 5.74 21.07 8.66
CA ALA A 98 5.60 21.57 7.31
C ALA A 98 5.08 23.02 7.34
N ARG A 99 5.87 23.95 6.81
CA ARG A 99 5.56 25.39 6.87
C ARG A 99 4.51 25.81 5.83
N GLU A 100 4.34 25.02 4.78
CA GLU A 100 3.38 25.25 3.70
C GLU A 100 2.67 23.96 3.34
N GLY A 101 1.34 23.94 3.50
CA GLY A 101 0.48 22.80 3.16
C GLY A 101 0.60 21.59 4.09
N LEU A 102 -0.36 20.66 3.93
CA LEU A 102 -0.35 19.38 4.63
C LEU A 102 0.63 18.43 3.92
N THR A 103 1.79 18.18 4.52
CA THR A 103 2.71 17.15 4.03
C THR A 103 2.36 15.82 4.68
N ALA A 104 1.55 15.01 3.99
CA ALA A 104 1.16 13.67 4.40
C ALA A 104 1.77 12.61 3.47
N HIS A 105 2.17 11.48 4.04
CA HIS A 105 2.71 10.34 3.31
C HIS A 105 2.05 9.04 3.78
N ALA A 106 1.83 8.12 2.84
CA ALA A 106 1.36 6.78 3.12
C ALA A 106 2.41 5.78 2.67
N TRP A 107 2.69 4.78 3.50
CA TRP A 107 3.65 3.72 3.24
C TRP A 107 3.15 2.38 3.77
N VAL A 108 3.93 1.33 3.56
CA VAL A 108 3.67 0.01 4.12
C VAL A 108 4.87 -0.44 4.94
N GLU A 109 4.61 -1.04 6.10
CA GLU A 109 5.62 -1.64 6.96
C GLU A 109 5.55 -3.18 6.89
N LEU A 110 6.70 -3.82 6.98
CA LEU A 110 6.86 -5.25 7.30
C LEU A 110 7.69 -5.34 8.58
N ASP A 111 7.22 -6.10 9.56
CA ASP A 111 7.90 -6.25 10.87
C ASP A 111 8.24 -4.90 11.53
N GLY A 112 7.37 -3.91 11.35
CA GLY A 112 7.53 -2.55 11.89
C GLY A 112 8.51 -1.65 11.14
N ALA A 113 9.08 -2.10 10.01
CA ALA A 113 10.02 -1.33 9.20
C ALA A 113 9.40 -0.93 7.85
N PRO A 114 9.61 0.30 7.36
CA PRO A 114 9.15 0.72 6.03
C PRO A 114 9.65 -0.19 4.91
N TYR A 115 8.75 -0.68 4.09
CA TYR A 115 9.08 -1.62 3.02
C TYR A 115 9.37 -0.89 1.70
N GLN A 116 10.65 -0.92 1.28
CA GLN A 116 11.12 -0.34 0.01
C GLN A 116 10.83 1.16 -0.12
N GLU A 117 10.81 1.87 1.01
CA GLU A 117 10.59 3.31 1.09
C GLU A 117 11.57 3.93 2.11
N ALA A 118 12.15 5.08 1.76
CA ALA A 118 12.89 5.91 2.70
C ALA A 118 11.94 6.99 3.24
N LEU A 119 11.79 7.05 4.56
CA LEU A 119 10.93 8.03 5.22
C LEU A 119 11.75 9.18 5.80
N ASP A 120 11.18 10.38 5.81
CA ASP A 120 11.73 11.49 6.57
C ASP A 120 11.54 11.21 8.07
N ALA A 121 12.61 11.40 8.86
CA ALA A 121 12.60 11.22 10.30
C ALA A 121 11.60 12.14 11.03
N ARG A 122 11.11 13.20 10.37
CA ARG A 122 10.11 14.13 10.90
C ARG A 122 8.68 13.61 10.80
N MET A 123 8.43 12.54 10.05
CA MET A 123 7.09 12.00 9.87
C MET A 123 6.55 11.42 11.17
N VAL A 124 5.46 12.00 11.66
CA VAL A 124 4.71 11.49 12.80
C VAL A 124 3.58 10.61 12.27
N VAL A 125 3.50 9.38 12.77
CA VAL A 125 2.42 8.45 12.38
C VAL A 125 1.09 8.92 12.97
N THR A 126 0.09 9.00 12.10
CA THR A 126 -1.27 9.44 12.44
C THR A 126 -2.30 8.35 12.22
N TYR A 127 -1.97 7.31 11.46
CA TYR A 127 -2.86 6.20 11.19
C TYR A 127 -2.09 4.91 10.92
N VAL A 128 -2.57 3.80 11.46
CA VAL A 128 -2.02 2.45 11.28
C VAL A 128 -3.16 1.48 10.99
N TYR A 129 -2.92 0.51 10.12
CA TYR A 129 -3.86 -0.56 9.86
C TYR A 129 -3.16 -1.87 9.40
N PRO A 130 -3.56 -3.04 9.91
CA PRO A 130 -4.47 -3.23 11.02
C PRO A 130 -3.79 -2.88 12.36
N GLY A 131 -4.60 -2.50 13.35
CA GLY A 131 -4.14 -2.21 14.72
C GLY A 131 -3.73 -0.75 14.94
N GLU A 132 -3.13 -0.51 16.10
CA GLU A 132 -2.68 0.81 16.53
C GLU A 132 -1.16 0.79 16.74
N ARG A 133 -0.49 1.94 16.52
CA ARG A 133 0.89 2.06 16.96
C ARG A 133 0.87 2.15 18.48
N ALA A 134 1.58 1.25 19.16
CA ALA A 134 1.81 1.41 20.59
C ALA A 134 2.53 2.74 20.82
N THR A 135 1.85 3.70 21.44
CA THR A 135 2.45 4.95 21.90
C THR A 135 3.51 4.58 22.94
N ARG A 136 4.78 4.77 22.59
CA ARG A 136 5.88 4.78 23.56
C ARG A 136 6.18 6.22 23.96
#